data_AF-A0A5R9NX20-F1
#
_entry.id   AF-A0A5R9NX20-F1
#
_cell.length_a   1.000
_cell.length_b   1.000
_cell.length_c   1.000
_cell.angle_alpha   90.00
_cell.angle_beta   90.00
_cell.angle_gamma   90.00
#
_symmetry.space_group_name_H-M   'P 1'
#
loop_
_entity.id
_entity.type
_entity.pdbx_description
1 polymer ?
#
loop_
_entity_poly.entity_id
_entity_poly.type
_entity_poly.pdbx_seq_one_letter_code
_entity_poly.pdbx_strand_id
1 'polypeptide(L)'
;MTADIDTLKSLAPVKVWQEFLEMEKFQEDRERLFPSRLETGSREDVLVVTGENASGKSLAFLILNNLVRSFGKEDKIDVLVMDIGMNRRTRSGIERAFMFGDEDLDSTGNISIKVMQTGVDNSRNKDRYHYLMLDEPDIGVGEGYHNAIGQFLSDFATSLPEKCLGLVIATHSRKITTKLLDAGASSLRIGSDLRDVRDWVINGDIEKSLDDLAALKTISLERSRGVSKMLNGKK
;
A
#
# COMPACT_ATOMS: atom_id res chain seq x y z
N MET A 1 12.16 26.38 6.84
CA MET A 1 12.63 26.11 5.46
C MET A 1 11.61 25.22 4.81
N THR A 2 10.96 25.67 3.75
CA THR A 2 10.16 24.79 2.90
C THR A 2 11.13 23.91 2.13
N ALA A 3 10.99 22.59 2.21
CA ALA A 3 11.77 21.66 1.39
C ALA A 3 11.56 22.00 -0.08
N ASP A 4 12.60 21.85 -0.89
CA ASP A 4 12.51 22.08 -2.33
C ASP A 4 11.60 21.03 -3.00
N ILE A 5 10.93 21.42 -4.08
CA ILE A 5 9.94 20.59 -4.77
C ILE A 5 10.58 19.29 -5.27
N ASP A 6 11.82 19.33 -5.75
CA ASP A 6 12.48 18.13 -6.29
C ASP A 6 12.82 17.13 -5.17
N THR A 7 13.20 17.64 -3.98
CA THR A 7 13.34 16.81 -2.77
C THR A 7 12.02 16.19 -2.33
N LEU A 8 10.90 16.90 -2.45
CA LEU A 8 9.60 16.32 -2.12
C LEU A 8 9.17 15.25 -3.12
N LYS A 9 9.49 15.43 -4.41
CA LYS A 9 9.20 14.44 -5.46
C LYS A 9 10.04 13.17 -5.34
N SER A 10 11.28 13.24 -4.86
CA SER A 10 12.10 12.04 -4.61
C SER A 10 11.50 11.16 -3.50
N LEU A 11 10.65 11.73 -2.65
CA LEU A 11 9.90 11.02 -1.61
C LEU A 11 8.53 10.52 -2.10
N ALA A 12 8.25 10.47 -3.40
CA ALA A 12 7.03 9.84 -3.91
C ALA A 12 7.12 8.29 -3.82
N PRO A 13 6.01 7.55 -3.62
CA PRO A 13 6.05 6.09 -3.44
C PRO A 13 6.76 5.34 -4.55
N VAL A 14 6.60 5.75 -5.81
CA VAL A 14 7.30 5.15 -6.95
C VAL A 14 8.80 5.34 -6.83
N LYS A 15 9.28 6.54 -6.50
CA LYS A 15 10.70 6.84 -6.33
C LYS A 15 11.29 6.06 -5.17
N VAL A 16 10.62 6.07 -4.02
CA VAL A 16 11.04 5.30 -2.85
C VAL A 16 11.14 3.81 -3.17
N TRP A 17 10.20 3.26 -3.96
CA TRP A 17 10.26 1.87 -4.40
C TRP A 17 11.38 1.61 -5.43
N GLN A 18 11.59 2.52 -6.39
CA GLN A 18 12.70 2.41 -7.36
C GLN A 18 14.05 2.37 -6.64
N GLU A 19 14.28 3.26 -5.68
CA GLU A 19 15.48 3.25 -4.84
C GLU A 19 15.66 1.91 -4.11
N PHE A 20 14.57 1.34 -3.56
CA PHE A 20 14.61 0.00 -2.98
C PHE A 20 15.04 -1.08 -3.99
N LEU A 21 14.60 -0.98 -5.25
CA LEU A 21 15.01 -1.88 -6.34
C LEU A 21 16.48 -1.68 -6.77
N GLU A 22 17.11 -0.56 -6.43
CA GLU A 22 18.50 -0.26 -6.79
C GLU A 22 19.49 -0.53 -5.64
N MET A 23 19.00 -0.75 -4.42
CA MET A 23 19.85 -1.07 -3.27
C MET A 23 20.59 -2.40 -3.43
N GLU A 24 21.91 -2.34 -3.65
CA GLU A 24 22.80 -3.51 -3.77
C GLU A 24 22.64 -4.51 -2.62
N LYS A 25 22.50 -4.00 -1.38
CA LYS A 25 22.35 -4.83 -0.17
C LYS A 25 21.15 -5.79 -0.20
N PHE A 26 20.19 -5.57 -1.09
CA PHE A 26 18.96 -6.35 -1.19
C PHE A 26 18.82 -7.11 -2.52
N GLN A 27 19.80 -6.99 -3.43
CA GLN A 27 19.70 -7.51 -4.79
C GLN A 27 19.44 -9.03 -4.82
N GLU A 28 20.17 -9.82 -4.04
CA GLU A 28 20.04 -11.29 -4.01
C GLU A 28 18.74 -11.78 -3.36
N ASP A 29 18.31 -11.11 -2.28
CA ASP A 29 17.14 -11.52 -1.50
C ASP A 29 15.82 -10.99 -2.11
N ARG A 30 15.87 -9.90 -2.88
CA ARG A 30 14.66 -9.24 -3.40
C ARG A 30 13.86 -10.12 -4.33
N GLU A 31 14.47 -10.72 -5.35
CA GLU A 31 13.71 -11.51 -6.33
C GLU A 31 13.10 -12.76 -5.69
N ARG A 32 13.81 -13.34 -4.71
CA ARG A 32 13.34 -14.51 -3.97
C ARG A 32 12.22 -14.17 -2.98
N LEU A 33 12.34 -13.07 -2.25
CA LEU A 33 11.40 -12.72 -1.18
C LEU A 33 10.24 -11.84 -1.66
N PHE A 34 10.50 -10.94 -2.62
CA PHE A 34 9.58 -9.95 -3.20
C PHE A 34 9.68 -9.90 -4.73
N PRO A 35 9.31 -11.00 -5.42
CA PRO A 35 9.07 -10.91 -6.85
C PRO A 35 8.03 -9.81 -7.06
N SER A 36 8.45 -8.75 -7.76
CA SER A 36 7.64 -7.55 -7.92
C SER A 36 7.89 -6.89 -9.27
N ARG A 37 6.87 -6.21 -9.75
CA ARG A 37 6.89 -5.44 -11.00
C ARG A 37 6.30 -4.08 -10.74
N LEU A 38 7.10 -3.05 -10.95
CA LEU A 38 6.68 -1.65 -10.87
C LEU A 38 6.36 -1.15 -12.28
N GLU A 39 5.20 -0.55 -12.45
CA GLU A 39 4.72 0.05 -13.69
C GLU A 39 4.39 1.51 -13.41
N THR A 40 5.17 2.42 -13.99
CA THR A 40 5.02 3.85 -13.76
C THR A 40 3.88 4.42 -14.59
N GLY A 41 2.87 4.97 -13.91
CA GLY A 41 1.79 5.75 -14.50
C GLY A 41 2.17 7.22 -14.67
N SER A 42 1.19 8.09 -14.96
CA SER A 42 1.41 9.54 -15.03
C SER A 42 1.55 10.20 -13.65
N ARG A 43 1.17 9.49 -12.57
CA ARG A 43 1.28 9.91 -11.17
C ARG A 43 2.23 8.98 -10.43
N GLU A 44 3.35 9.54 -9.95
CA GLU A 44 4.35 8.82 -9.15
C GLU A 44 4.05 8.86 -7.64
N ASP A 45 3.22 9.81 -7.23
CA ASP A 45 2.71 10.05 -5.87
C ASP A 45 1.48 9.20 -5.53
N VAL A 46 0.97 8.41 -6.48
CA VAL A 46 -0.15 7.48 -6.28
C VAL A 46 0.29 6.09 -6.72
N LEU A 47 0.23 5.12 -5.80
CA LEU A 47 0.68 3.76 -6.03
C LEU A 47 -0.42 2.76 -5.64
N VAL A 48 -0.90 1.97 -6.60
CA VAL A 48 -1.77 0.82 -6.32
C VAL A 48 -0.93 -0.45 -6.22
N VAL A 49 -1.00 -1.13 -5.09
CA VAL A 49 -0.28 -2.37 -4.81
C VAL A 49 -1.24 -3.54 -4.98
N THR A 50 -0.97 -4.41 -5.95
CA THR A 50 -1.80 -5.58 -6.23
C THR A 50 -0.99 -6.85 -6.18
N GLY A 51 -1.68 -7.99 -6.13
CA GLY A 51 -1.05 -9.30 -6.05
C GLY A 51 -1.84 -10.25 -5.18
N GLU A 52 -1.49 -11.53 -5.26
CA GLU A 52 -2.18 -12.63 -4.58
C GLU A 52 -2.18 -12.50 -3.05
N ASN A 53 -3.03 -13.27 -2.38
CA ASN A 53 -3.00 -13.36 -0.92
C ASN A 53 -1.62 -13.87 -0.46
N ALA A 54 -1.12 -13.32 0.65
CA ALA A 54 0.22 -13.60 1.16
C ALA A 54 1.38 -13.32 0.18
N SER A 55 1.14 -12.52 -0.88
CA SER A 55 2.18 -12.17 -1.84
C SER A 55 3.25 -11.23 -1.28
N GLY A 56 2.94 -10.49 -0.22
CA GLY A 56 3.82 -9.49 0.39
C GLY A 56 3.34 -8.04 0.28
N LYS A 57 2.06 -7.78 -0.02
CA LYS A 57 1.50 -6.41 -0.07
C LYS A 57 1.71 -5.61 1.21
N SER A 58 1.33 -6.16 2.37
CA SER A 58 1.59 -5.50 3.66
C SER A 58 3.09 -5.35 3.96
N LEU A 59 3.94 -6.14 3.31
CA LEU A 59 5.39 -6.04 3.44
C LEU A 59 5.97 -4.90 2.60
N ALA A 60 5.40 -4.64 1.41
CA ALA A 60 5.68 -3.43 0.66
C ALA A 60 5.32 -2.17 1.45
N PHE A 61 4.22 -2.21 2.21
CA PHE A 61 3.85 -1.10 3.10
C PHE A 61 4.92 -0.85 4.16
N LEU A 62 5.44 -1.92 4.78
CA LEU A 62 6.53 -1.81 5.75
C LEU A 62 7.82 -1.25 5.12
N ILE A 63 8.18 -1.69 3.92
CA ILE A 63 9.37 -1.19 3.20
C ILE A 63 9.20 0.30 2.91
N LEU A 64 8.10 0.69 2.27
CA LEU A 64 7.80 2.09 1.94
C LEU A 64 7.80 2.98 3.18
N ASN A 65 7.15 2.54 4.27
CA ASN A 65 7.11 3.29 5.53
C ASN A 65 8.51 3.51 6.13
N ASN A 66 9.36 2.47 6.15
CA ASN A 66 10.71 2.60 6.69
C ASN A 66 11.59 3.49 5.81
N LEU A 67 11.54 3.30 4.49
CA LEU A 67 12.41 4.02 3.55
C LEU A 67 12.03 5.49 3.43
N VAL A 68 10.74 5.82 3.29
CA VAL A 68 10.32 7.23 3.17
C VAL A 68 10.70 8.03 4.42
N ARG A 69 10.64 7.42 5.60
CA ARG A 69 11.10 8.05 6.85
C ARG A 69 12.62 8.19 6.91
N SER A 70 13.36 7.20 6.43
CA SER A 70 14.83 7.25 6.37
C SER A 70 15.30 8.35 5.43
N PHE A 71 14.80 8.34 4.19
CA PHE A 71 15.14 9.34 3.17
C PHE A 71 14.68 10.73 3.60
N GLY A 72 13.44 10.86 4.09
CA GLY A 72 12.96 12.13 4.65
C GLY A 72 13.87 12.66 5.76
N LYS A 73 14.35 11.80 6.68
CA LYS A 73 15.26 12.22 7.74
C LYS A 73 16.61 12.73 7.21
N GLU A 74 17.15 12.11 6.17
CA GLU A 74 18.38 12.57 5.50
C GLU A 74 18.21 13.99 4.95
N ASP A 75 17.03 14.28 4.39
CA ASP A 75 16.64 15.59 3.88
C ASP A 75 16.05 16.55 4.94
N LYS A 76 16.06 16.16 6.22
CA LYS A 76 15.46 16.91 7.35
C LYS A 76 13.96 17.17 7.20
N ILE A 77 13.26 16.29 6.51
CA ILE A 77 11.81 16.25 6.32
C ILE A 77 11.23 15.19 7.25
N ASP A 78 10.40 15.62 8.20
CA ASP A 78 9.68 14.70 9.08
C ASP A 78 8.40 14.18 8.40
N VAL A 79 8.52 12.99 7.80
CA VAL A 79 7.40 12.32 7.11
C VAL A 79 6.61 11.44 8.07
N LEU A 80 5.34 11.77 8.25
CA LEU A 80 4.37 10.92 8.94
C LEU A 80 3.85 9.83 8.00
N VAL A 81 3.63 8.61 8.48
CA VAL A 81 2.95 7.57 7.70
C VAL A 81 1.65 7.19 8.39
N MET A 82 0.53 7.49 7.73
CA MET A 82 -0.82 7.10 8.12
C MET A 82 -1.14 5.75 7.48
N ASP A 83 -0.76 4.68 8.17
CA ASP A 83 -1.00 3.30 7.74
C ASP A 83 -2.31 2.76 8.35
N ILE A 84 -3.31 2.57 7.48
CA ILE A 84 -4.66 2.12 7.79
C ILE A 84 -4.87 0.76 7.13
N GLY A 85 -5.07 -0.28 7.92
CA GLY A 85 -5.17 -1.64 7.40
C GLY A 85 -5.52 -2.70 8.44
N MET A 86 -5.80 -3.92 7.97
CA MET A 86 -6.23 -5.05 8.81
C MET A 86 -5.18 -5.48 9.85
N ASN A 87 -3.88 -5.25 9.56
CA ASN A 87 -2.80 -5.51 10.52
C ASN A 87 -2.87 -4.62 11.77
N ARG A 88 -3.52 -3.45 11.70
CA ARG A 88 -3.82 -2.63 12.90
C ARG A 88 -5.07 -3.11 13.62
N ARG A 89 -6.02 -3.71 12.91
CA ARG A 89 -7.23 -4.32 13.49
C ARG A 89 -6.91 -5.51 14.40
N THR A 90 -5.87 -6.27 14.06
CA THR A 90 -5.40 -7.42 14.85
C THR A 90 -4.40 -7.06 15.95
N ARG A 91 -3.87 -5.82 16.00
CA ARG A 91 -3.01 -5.34 17.08
C ARG A 91 -3.86 -4.83 18.26
N SER A 92 -3.54 -5.27 19.47
CA SER A 92 -4.18 -4.78 20.70
C SER A 92 -3.72 -3.34 21.01
N GLY A 93 -4.65 -2.47 21.42
CA GLY A 93 -4.33 -1.10 21.86
C GLY A 93 -5.49 -0.10 21.77
N ILE A 94 -5.27 1.09 22.34
CA ILE A 94 -6.21 2.24 22.35
C ILE A 94 -6.51 2.72 20.91
N GLU A 95 -5.55 2.62 20.00
CA GLU A 95 -5.72 2.98 18.58
C GLU A 95 -6.84 2.17 17.90
N ARG A 96 -7.05 0.90 18.31
CA ARG A 96 -8.14 0.05 17.77
C ARG A 96 -9.52 0.63 18.12
N ALA A 97 -9.71 1.02 19.36
CA ALA A 97 -11.00 1.55 19.84
C ALA A 97 -11.35 2.88 19.16
N PHE A 98 -10.36 3.74 18.91
CA PHE A 98 -10.57 5.01 18.20
C PHE A 98 -10.79 4.85 16.70
N MET A 99 -10.17 3.86 16.06
CA MET A 99 -10.29 3.65 14.61
C MET A 99 -11.53 2.85 14.22
N PHE A 100 -11.86 1.81 14.99
CA PHE A 100 -12.86 0.81 14.57
C PHE A 100 -14.16 0.84 15.40
N GLY A 101 -14.20 1.57 16.52
CA GLY A 101 -15.40 1.70 17.35
C GLY A 101 -15.83 0.37 18.00
N ASP A 102 -17.12 0.26 18.30
CA ASP A 102 -17.72 -0.94 18.88
C ASP A 102 -18.09 -1.93 17.75
N GLU A 103 -17.26 -2.94 17.54
CA GLU A 103 -17.38 -3.88 16.41
C GLU A 103 -18.57 -4.85 16.53
N ASP A 104 -19.23 -4.91 17.69
CA ASP A 104 -20.31 -5.87 17.97
C ASP A 104 -21.61 -5.56 17.21
N LEU A 105 -21.78 -4.34 16.66
CA LEU A 105 -23.00 -3.91 15.96
C LEU A 105 -22.77 -3.50 14.49
N ASP A 106 -21.53 -3.29 14.07
CA ASP A 106 -21.19 -2.76 12.75
C ASP A 106 -20.59 -3.85 11.83
N SER A 107 -21.07 -3.93 10.57
CA SER A 107 -20.48 -4.87 9.60
C SER A 107 -19.02 -4.52 9.30
N THR A 108 -18.18 -5.53 9.08
CA THR A 108 -16.76 -5.34 8.68
C THR A 108 -16.64 -4.38 7.48
N GLY A 109 -17.53 -4.46 6.50
CA GLY A 109 -17.55 -3.53 5.37
C GLY A 109 -17.79 -2.08 5.78
N ASN A 110 -18.79 -1.81 6.64
CA ASN A 110 -19.08 -0.45 7.11
C ASN A 110 -17.87 0.16 7.85
N ILE A 111 -17.21 -0.63 8.68
CA ILE A 111 -16.01 -0.23 9.41
C ILE A 111 -14.89 0.13 8.42
N SER A 112 -14.59 -0.72 7.43
CA SER A 112 -13.56 -0.47 6.43
C SER A 112 -13.79 0.86 5.69
N ILE A 113 -15.04 1.13 5.28
CA ILE A 113 -15.41 2.38 4.61
C ILE A 113 -15.23 3.59 5.52
N LYS A 114 -15.74 3.54 6.76
CA LYS A 114 -15.60 4.64 7.72
C LYS A 114 -14.14 4.97 7.99
N VAL A 115 -13.30 3.95 8.18
CA VAL A 115 -11.87 4.14 8.48
C VAL A 115 -11.14 4.71 7.26
N MET A 116 -11.45 4.21 6.06
CA MET A 116 -10.92 4.75 4.81
C MET A 116 -11.28 6.24 4.64
N GLN A 117 -12.56 6.59 4.80
CA GLN A 117 -13.04 7.98 4.70
C GLN A 117 -12.37 8.87 5.73
N THR A 118 -12.31 8.43 6.98
CA THR A 118 -11.61 9.12 8.07
C THR A 118 -10.12 9.32 7.75
N GLY A 119 -9.48 8.33 7.12
CA GLY A 119 -8.09 8.43 6.66
C GLY A 119 -7.89 9.53 5.62
N VAL A 120 -8.77 9.58 4.62
CA VAL A 120 -8.77 10.63 3.59
C VAL A 120 -9.03 12.00 4.19
N ASP A 121 -10.02 12.13 5.08
CA ASP A 121 -10.34 13.40 5.73
C ASP A 121 -9.19 13.88 6.62
N ASN A 122 -8.56 12.98 7.38
CA ASN A 122 -7.38 13.32 8.19
C ASN A 122 -6.19 13.72 7.33
N SER A 123 -6.01 13.09 6.16
CA SER A 123 -4.96 13.44 5.21
C SER A 123 -5.16 14.85 4.65
N ARG A 124 -6.41 15.21 4.28
CA ARG A 124 -6.77 16.55 3.82
C ARG A 124 -6.47 17.64 4.84
N ASN A 125 -6.65 17.32 6.13
CA ASN A 125 -6.46 18.28 7.22
C ASN A 125 -5.06 18.22 7.86
N LYS A 126 -4.12 17.45 7.28
CA LYS A 126 -2.78 17.28 7.86
C LYS A 126 -1.87 18.45 7.50
N ASP A 127 -1.25 19.03 8.52
CA ASP A 127 -0.28 20.12 8.42
C ASP A 127 1.17 19.63 8.21
N ARG A 128 1.40 18.32 8.32
CA ARG A 128 2.70 17.66 8.17
C ARG A 128 2.80 16.88 6.87
N TYR A 129 4.01 16.81 6.32
CA TYR A 129 4.30 15.90 5.20
C TYR A 129 3.99 14.47 5.59
N HIS A 130 3.23 13.77 4.75
CA HIS A 130 2.77 12.43 5.10
C HIS A 130 2.48 11.54 3.91
N TYR A 131 2.45 10.23 4.19
CA TYR A 131 1.80 9.23 3.35
C TYR A 131 0.44 8.85 3.93
N LEU A 132 -0.52 8.58 3.05
CA LEU A 132 -1.71 7.80 3.37
C LEU A 132 -1.58 6.42 2.74
N MET A 133 -1.59 5.38 3.56
CA MET A 133 -1.51 3.99 3.11
C MET A 133 -2.77 3.24 3.53
N LEU A 134 -3.46 2.64 2.57
CA LEU A 134 -4.73 1.94 2.77
C LEU A 134 -4.57 0.48 2.36
N ASP A 135 -4.62 -0.45 3.32
CA ASP A 135 -4.53 -1.91 3.09
C ASP A 135 -5.94 -2.52 3.11
N GLU A 136 -6.39 -3.01 1.96
CA GLU A 136 -7.70 -3.60 1.72
C GLU A 136 -8.88 -2.71 2.18
N PRO A 137 -9.01 -1.48 1.63
CA PRO A 137 -10.08 -0.55 2.02
C PRO A 137 -11.49 -1.09 1.71
N ASP A 138 -11.59 -2.14 0.91
CA ASP A 138 -12.82 -2.80 0.49
C ASP A 138 -13.15 -4.09 1.26
N ILE A 139 -12.38 -4.44 2.29
CA ILE A 139 -12.59 -5.68 3.02
C ILE A 139 -13.98 -5.75 3.68
N GLY A 140 -14.67 -6.87 3.45
CA GLY A 140 -16.02 -7.11 3.96
C GLY A 140 -17.11 -6.29 3.27
N VAL A 141 -16.78 -5.58 2.19
CA VAL A 141 -17.74 -4.84 1.37
C VAL A 141 -18.13 -5.67 0.15
N GLY A 142 -19.42 -5.68 -0.19
CA GLY A 142 -19.91 -6.34 -1.40
C GLY A 142 -19.33 -5.73 -2.68
N GLU A 143 -19.10 -6.58 -3.70
CA GLU A 143 -18.47 -6.21 -4.98
C GLU A 143 -19.19 -5.06 -5.73
N GLY A 144 -20.49 -4.88 -5.46
CA GLY A 144 -21.30 -3.78 -6.01
C GLY A 144 -20.81 -2.39 -5.60
N TYR A 145 -20.14 -2.26 -4.45
CA TYR A 145 -19.63 -0.98 -3.95
C TYR A 145 -18.20 -0.68 -4.39
N HIS A 146 -17.46 -1.67 -4.91
CA HIS A 146 -16.05 -1.50 -5.27
C HIS A 146 -15.82 -0.39 -6.31
N ASN A 147 -16.77 -0.20 -7.24
CA ASN A 147 -16.72 0.92 -8.18
C ASN A 147 -16.84 2.29 -7.49
N ALA A 148 -17.70 2.40 -6.47
CA ALA A 148 -17.88 3.64 -5.72
C ALA A 148 -16.66 3.94 -4.85
N ILE A 149 -16.07 2.92 -4.21
CA ILE A 149 -14.81 3.02 -3.48
C ILE A 149 -13.68 3.47 -4.41
N GLY A 150 -13.56 2.81 -5.56
CA GLY A 150 -12.56 3.15 -6.58
C GLY A 150 -12.70 4.58 -7.07
N GLN A 151 -13.93 5.04 -7.32
CA GLN A 151 -14.19 6.42 -7.71
C GLN A 151 -13.80 7.41 -6.61
N PHE A 152 -14.20 7.15 -5.36
CA PHE A 152 -13.84 8.00 -4.22
C PHE A 152 -12.32 8.15 -4.05
N LEU A 153 -11.57 7.05 -4.15
CA LEU A 153 -10.12 7.06 -4.04
C LEU A 153 -9.45 7.72 -5.27
N SER A 154 -10.02 7.54 -6.46
CA SER A 154 -9.59 8.19 -7.69
C SER A 154 -9.76 9.71 -7.60
N ASP A 155 -10.92 10.18 -7.13
CA ASP A 155 -11.17 11.60 -6.91
C ASP A 155 -10.15 12.18 -5.91
N PHE A 156 -9.89 11.47 -4.80
CA PHE A 156 -8.87 11.89 -3.84
C PHE A 156 -7.45 11.91 -4.45
N ALA A 157 -7.08 10.91 -5.24
CA ALA A 157 -5.79 10.86 -5.94
C ALA A 157 -5.59 12.06 -6.88
N THR A 158 -6.64 12.50 -7.58
CA THR A 158 -6.57 13.69 -8.44
C THR A 158 -6.46 14.99 -7.65
N SER A 159 -6.92 15.01 -6.40
CA SER A 159 -6.93 16.18 -5.52
C SER A 159 -6.06 15.99 -4.27
N LEU A 160 -4.88 15.36 -4.38
CA LEU A 160 -4.02 15.13 -3.22
C LEU A 160 -3.62 16.47 -2.56
N PRO A 161 -3.68 16.56 -1.22
CA PRO A 161 -3.18 17.72 -0.49
C PRO A 161 -1.68 17.93 -0.77
N GLU A 162 -1.21 19.18 -0.78
CA GLU A 162 0.20 19.51 -1.01
C GLU A 162 1.16 18.79 -0.05
N LYS A 163 0.73 18.53 1.19
CA LYS A 163 1.52 17.81 2.19
C LYS A 163 1.39 16.29 2.12
N CYS A 164 0.50 15.77 1.27
CA CYS A 164 0.42 14.33 1.03
C CYS A 164 1.45 13.96 -0.05
N LEU A 165 2.56 13.37 0.38
CA LEU A 165 3.65 12.96 -0.51
C LEU A 165 3.35 11.65 -1.24
N GLY A 166 2.37 10.88 -0.75
CA GLY A 166 2.06 9.57 -1.31
C GLY A 166 0.71 9.03 -0.85
N LEU A 167 -0.08 8.58 -1.81
CA LEU A 167 -1.24 7.70 -1.61
C LEU A 167 -0.88 6.29 -2.06
N VAL A 168 -0.90 5.33 -1.13
CA VAL A 168 -0.59 3.93 -1.41
C VAL A 168 -1.79 3.06 -1.07
N ILE A 169 -2.28 2.28 -2.01
CA ILE A 169 -3.50 1.48 -1.84
C ILE A 169 -3.19 0.04 -2.17
N ALA A 170 -3.26 -0.87 -1.19
CA ALA A 170 -3.21 -2.30 -1.43
C ALA A 170 -4.63 -2.85 -1.55
N THR A 171 -4.93 -3.53 -2.66
CA THR A 171 -6.26 -4.12 -2.87
C THR A 171 -6.20 -5.31 -3.82
N HIS A 172 -7.19 -6.19 -3.71
CA HIS A 172 -7.49 -7.25 -4.67
C HIS A 172 -8.56 -6.84 -5.67
N SER A 173 -9.24 -5.72 -5.44
CA SER A 173 -10.34 -5.28 -6.29
C SER A 173 -9.83 -4.74 -7.61
N ARG A 174 -10.12 -5.49 -8.68
CA ARG A 174 -9.88 -5.04 -10.07
C ARG A 174 -10.66 -3.76 -10.38
N LYS A 175 -11.86 -3.60 -9.81
CA LYS A 175 -12.70 -2.40 -9.98
C LYS A 175 -12.06 -1.16 -9.37
N ILE A 176 -11.55 -1.25 -8.14
CA ILE A 176 -10.82 -0.15 -7.49
C ILE A 176 -9.54 0.16 -8.27
N THR A 177 -8.78 -0.88 -8.61
CA THR A 177 -7.52 -0.73 -9.35
C THR A 177 -7.76 -0.03 -10.69
N THR A 178 -8.79 -0.42 -11.45
CA THR A 178 -9.14 0.23 -12.73
C THR A 178 -9.29 1.74 -12.56
N LYS A 179 -10.09 2.18 -11.58
CA LYS A 179 -10.36 3.60 -11.31
C LYS A 179 -9.11 4.40 -10.93
N LEU A 180 -8.18 3.78 -10.19
CA LEU A 180 -6.92 4.42 -9.82
C LEU A 180 -5.99 4.54 -11.01
N LEU A 181 -5.85 3.48 -11.80
CA LEU A 181 -5.02 3.50 -13.00
C LEU A 181 -5.55 4.51 -14.04
N ASP A 182 -6.87 4.67 -14.15
CA ASP A 182 -7.48 5.66 -15.03
C ASP A 182 -7.24 7.10 -14.55
N ALA A 183 -7.06 7.31 -13.24
CA ALA A 183 -6.57 8.58 -12.67
C ALA A 183 -5.05 8.75 -12.77
N GLY A 184 -4.35 7.82 -13.43
CA GLY A 184 -2.91 7.92 -13.69
C GLY A 184 -2.01 7.27 -12.64
N ALA A 185 -2.58 6.55 -11.66
CA ALA A 185 -1.79 5.87 -10.64
C ALA A 185 -0.74 4.93 -11.25
N SER A 186 0.42 4.86 -10.60
CA SER A 186 1.40 3.81 -10.86
C SER A 186 0.98 2.52 -10.17
N SER A 187 1.47 1.38 -10.66
CA SER A 187 1.14 0.05 -10.15
C SER A 187 2.38 -0.67 -9.64
N LEU A 188 2.25 -1.33 -8.49
CA LEU A 188 3.20 -2.28 -7.97
C LEU A 188 2.51 -3.64 -7.85
N ARG A 189 2.86 -4.58 -8.71
CA ARG A 189 2.44 -5.98 -8.57
C ARG A 189 3.46 -6.75 -7.75
N ILE A 190 2.99 -7.58 -6.83
CA ILE A 190 3.83 -8.42 -5.97
C ILE A 190 3.31 -9.85 -5.97
N GLY A 191 4.21 -10.82 -6.07
CA GLY A 191 3.90 -12.23 -5.95
C GLY A 191 4.31 -13.03 -7.17
N SER A 192 3.60 -14.15 -7.40
CA SER A 192 3.93 -15.05 -8.50
C SER A 192 3.39 -14.56 -9.85
N ASP A 193 2.23 -13.88 -9.83
CA ASP A 193 1.61 -13.29 -11.03
C ASP A 193 2.06 -11.83 -11.25
N LEU A 194 3.12 -11.67 -12.05
CA LEU A 194 3.70 -10.38 -12.45
C LEU A 194 3.30 -9.95 -13.88
N ARG A 195 2.16 -10.44 -14.38
CA ARG A 195 1.55 -9.90 -15.62
C ARG A 195 1.33 -8.40 -15.49
N ASP A 196 1.23 -7.70 -16.62
CA ASP A 196 0.85 -6.29 -16.62
C ASP A 196 -0.44 -6.05 -15.81
N VAL A 197 -0.50 -4.97 -15.02
CA VAL A 197 -1.66 -4.74 -14.14
C VAL A 197 -2.96 -4.57 -14.93
N ARG A 198 -2.93 -3.99 -16.13
CA ARG A 198 -4.10 -3.86 -17.00
C ARG A 198 -4.53 -5.22 -17.53
N ASP A 199 -3.57 -6.08 -17.86
CA ASP A 199 -3.85 -7.47 -18.24
C ASP A 199 -4.56 -8.23 -17.11
N TRP A 200 -4.08 -8.11 -15.86
CA TRP A 200 -4.75 -8.68 -14.70
C TRP A 200 -6.13 -8.08 -14.42
N VAL A 201 -6.29 -6.76 -14.57
CA VAL A 201 -7.59 -6.10 -14.40
C VAL A 201 -8.62 -6.69 -15.37
N ILE A 202 -8.23 -6.97 -16.62
CA ILE A 202 -9.11 -7.56 -17.63
C ILE A 202 -9.38 -9.03 -17.34
N ASN A 203 -8.31 -9.81 -17.14
CA ASN A 203 -8.37 -11.27 -17.18
C ASN A 203 -8.55 -11.94 -15.81
N GLY A 204 -8.41 -11.21 -14.71
CA GLY A 204 -8.56 -11.77 -13.37
C GLY A 204 -7.32 -12.51 -12.86
N ASP A 205 -7.49 -13.09 -11.67
CA ASP A 205 -6.47 -13.93 -11.03
C ASP A 205 -6.30 -15.26 -11.78
N ILE A 206 -5.10 -15.81 -11.69
CA ILE A 206 -4.82 -17.18 -12.14
C ILE A 206 -5.48 -18.14 -11.13
N GLU A 207 -6.19 -19.15 -11.62
CA GLU A 207 -6.78 -20.19 -10.77
C GLU A 207 -5.69 -20.90 -9.93
N LYS A 208 -6.01 -21.14 -8.66
CA LYS A 208 -5.11 -21.79 -7.69
C LYS A 208 -5.72 -23.07 -7.15
N SER A 209 -4.86 -24.02 -6.82
CA SER A 209 -5.21 -25.29 -6.20
C SER A 209 -5.39 -25.16 -4.69
N LEU A 210 -5.95 -26.18 -4.05
CA LEU A 210 -6.01 -26.28 -2.58
C LEU A 210 -4.62 -26.38 -1.94
N ASP A 211 -3.66 -27.00 -2.63
CA ASP A 211 -2.28 -27.11 -2.17
C ASP A 211 -1.61 -25.74 -2.11
N ASP A 212 -1.88 -24.88 -3.11
CA ASP A 212 -1.42 -23.48 -3.11
C ASP A 212 -1.96 -22.73 -1.89
N LEU A 213 -3.24 -22.93 -1.56
CA LEU A 213 -3.89 -22.31 -0.40
C LEU A 213 -3.25 -22.78 0.92
N ALA A 214 -2.97 -24.07 1.06
CA ALA A 214 -2.32 -24.64 2.24
C ALA A 214 -0.88 -24.12 2.42
N ALA A 215 -0.16 -23.88 1.32
CA ALA A 215 1.21 -23.38 1.34
C ALA A 215 1.34 -21.90 1.74
N LEU A 216 0.27 -21.10 1.64
CA LEU A 216 0.31 -19.64 1.88
C LEU A 216 0.89 -19.28 3.25
N LYS A 217 0.57 -20.06 4.30
CA LYS A 217 1.07 -19.79 5.66
C LYS A 217 2.60 -19.89 5.74
N THR A 218 3.17 -20.92 5.12
CA THR A 218 4.62 -21.13 5.08
C THR A 218 5.31 -20.03 4.29
N ILE A 219 4.79 -19.74 3.09
CA ILE A 219 5.32 -18.68 2.22
C ILE A 219 5.30 -17.31 2.93
N SER A 220 4.18 -16.98 3.59
CA SER A 220 4.06 -15.71 4.33
C SER A 220 5.06 -15.60 5.47
N LEU A 221 5.30 -16.69 6.21
CA LEU A 221 6.25 -16.73 7.33
C LEU A 221 7.69 -16.57 6.84
N GLU A 222 8.06 -17.27 5.78
CA GLU A 222 9.40 -17.18 5.18
C GLU A 222 9.71 -15.78 4.69
N ARG A 223 8.77 -15.15 3.96
CA ARG A 223 8.90 -13.77 3.46
C ARG A 223 9.04 -12.76 4.60
N SER A 224 8.17 -12.87 5.61
CA SER A 224 8.19 -11.97 6.78
C SER A 224 9.50 -12.06 7.56
N ARG A 225 10.03 -13.28 7.76
CA ARG A 225 11.33 -13.51 8.39
C ARG A 225 12.48 -12.96 7.54
N GLY A 226 12.45 -13.22 6.24
CA GLY A 226 13.44 -12.71 5.28
C GLY A 226 13.56 -11.19 5.35
N VAL A 227 12.43 -10.48 5.36
CA VAL A 227 12.44 -9.01 5.46
C VAL A 227 12.82 -8.51 6.83
N SER A 228 12.33 -9.15 7.89
CA SER A 228 12.75 -8.75 9.24
C SER A 228 14.27 -8.83 9.37
N LYS A 229 14.90 -9.86 8.79
CA LYS A 229 16.37 -9.97 8.71
C LYS A 229 16.97 -8.88 7.82
N MET A 230 16.37 -8.62 6.66
CA MET A 230 16.81 -7.61 5.70
C MET A 230 16.79 -6.17 6.27
N LEU A 231 15.76 -5.83 7.05
CA LEU A 231 15.56 -4.48 7.63
C LEU A 231 16.26 -4.30 8.98
N ASN A 232 16.28 -5.33 9.84
CA ASN A 232 16.84 -5.24 11.20
C ASN A 232 18.24 -5.83 11.35
N GLY A 233 18.78 -6.47 10.30
CA GLY A 233 20.15 -6.98 10.26
C GLY A 233 21.15 -5.84 10.35
N LYS A 234 21.50 -5.44 11.58
CA LYS A 234 22.73 -4.70 11.85
C LYS A 234 23.91 -5.58 11.41
N LYS A 235 24.88 -4.95 10.72
CA LYS A 235 26.23 -5.49 10.61
C LYS A 235 26.79 -5.84 11.99
#